data_AF-K1UPE6-F1
#
_entry.id   AF-K1UPE6-F1
#
_cell.length_a   1.000
_cell.length_b   1.000
_cell.length_c   1.000
_cell.angle_alpha   90.00
_cell.angle_beta   90.00
_cell.angle_gamma   90.00
#
_symmetry.space_group_name_H-M   'P 1'
#
loop_
_entity.id
_entity.type
_entity.pdbx_description
1 polymer ?
#
loop_
_entity_poly.entity_id
_entity_poly.type
_entity_poly.pdbx_seq_one_letter_code
_entity_poly.pdbx_strand_id
1 'polypeptide(L)' 'MDMNIVCLDLEGVLVPEIWIAFAEASGIPELKRTTRDEPDYDKLMKWRLG' A
#
# COMPACT_ATOMS: atom_id res chain seq x y z
N MET A 1 4.94 25.97 -26.47
CA MET A 1 5.61 25.50 -25.25
C MET A 1 4.93 24.21 -24.90
N ASP A 2 5.63 23.09 -25.11
CA ASP A 2 5.05 21.76 -24.88
C ASP A 2 4.97 21.50 -23.38
N MET A 3 3.82 20.99 -22.93
CA MET A 3 3.58 20.66 -21.54
C MET A 3 3.97 19.21 -21.28
N ASN A 4 4.94 19.00 -20.40
CA ASN A 4 5.35 17.66 -19.98
C ASN A 4 4.58 17.25 -18.72
N ILE A 5 3.95 16.08 -18.75
CA ILE A 5 3.27 15.48 -17.61
C ILE A 5 4.06 14.23 -17.20
N VAL A 6 4.35 14.10 -15.91
CA VAL A 6 5.00 12.92 -15.33
C VAL A 6 4.04 12.34 -14.29
N CYS A 7 3.75 11.05 -14.43
CA CYS A 7 2.98 10.27 -13.46
C CYS A 7 3.94 9.37 -12.71
N LEU A 8 3.93 9.44 -11.38
CA LEU A 8 4.71 8.60 -10.50
C LEU A 8 3.77 7.84 -9.58
N ASP A 9 4.16 6.60 -9.26
CA ASP A 9 3.52 5.87 -8.17
C ASP A 9 3.84 6.55 -6.84
N LEU A 10 2.99 6.35 -5.84
CA LEU A 10 3.16 6.93 -4.53
C LEU A 10 3.98 5.99 -3.64
N GLU A 11 3.45 4.80 -3.37
CA GLU A 11 4.09 3.80 -2.53
C GLU A 11 5.25 3.13 -3.30
N GLY A 12 6.38 2.90 -2.63
CA GLY A 12 7.59 2.32 -3.24
C GLY A 12 8.41 3.28 -4.12
N VAL A 13 7.85 4.43 -4.53
CA VAL A 13 8.57 5.47 -5.29
C VAL A 13 8.76 6.75 -4.50
N LEU A 14 7.69 7.35 -3.99
CA LEU A 14 7.72 8.61 -3.25
C LEU A 14 7.70 8.39 -1.74
N VAL A 15 7.03 7.32 -1.27
CA VAL A 15 6.90 6.97 0.15
C VAL A 15 7.01 5.45 0.36
N PRO A 16 7.31 4.98 1.58
CA PRO A 16 7.26 3.55 1.90
C PRO A 16 5.84 2.97 1.78
N GLU A 17 5.75 1.65 1.66
CA GLU A 17 4.49 0.90 1.73
C GLU A 17 3.73 1.23 3.03
N ILE A 18 2.60 1.92 2.91
CA ILE A 18 1.88 2.53 4.03
C ILE A 18 1.45 1.46 5.02
N TRP A 19 0.91 0.36 4.53
CA TRP A 19 0.40 -0.72 5.39
C TRP A 19 1.50 -1.46 6.16
N ILE A 20 2.68 -1.61 5.55
CA ILE A 20 3.83 -2.21 6.23
C ILE A 20 4.36 -1.24 7.29
N ALA A 21 4.52 0.04 6.95
CA ALA A 21 4.95 1.06 7.90
C ALA A 21 3.95 1.22 9.06
N PHE A 22 2.64 1.15 8.77
CA PHE A 22 1.59 1.22 9.76
C PHE A 22 1.59 -0.01 10.68
N ALA A 23 1.79 -1.21 10.14
CA ALA A 23 1.94 -2.43 10.92
C ALA A 23 3.09 -2.32 11.94
N GLU A 24 4.21 -1.71 11.55
CA GLU A 24 5.36 -1.50 12.41
C GLU A 24 5.13 -0.43 13.48
N ALA A 25 4.49 0.68 13.09
CA ALA A 25 4.18 1.78 14.01
C ALA A 25 3.10 1.40 15.04
N SER A 26 2.11 0.62 14.64
CA SER A 26 1.02 0.14 15.51
C SER A 26 1.35 -1.13 16.27
N GLY A 27 2.39 -1.86 15.86
CA GLY A 27 2.75 -3.16 16.44
C GLY A 27 1.76 -4.28 16.09
N ILE A 28 1.06 -4.19 14.95
CA ILE A 28 0.09 -5.17 14.45
C ILE A 28 0.70 -5.91 13.23
N PRO A 29 1.39 -7.06 13.42
CA PRO A 29 2.12 -7.73 12.36
C PRO A 29 1.25 -8.20 11.19
N GLU A 30 -0.02 -8.48 11.43
CA GLU A 30 -0.97 -8.99 10.43
C GLU A 30 -1.20 -7.98 9.30
N LEU A 31 -1.08 -6.67 9.59
CA LEU A 31 -1.26 -5.61 8.60
C LEU A 31 -0.15 -5.57 7.54
N LYS A 32 0.93 -6.33 7.72
CA LYS A 32 1.98 -6.51 6.70
C LYS A 32 1.53 -7.30 5.48
N ARG A 33 0.35 -7.93 5.52
CA ARG A 33 -0.20 -8.70 4.39
C ARG A 33 -0.35 -7.82 3.16
N THR A 34 0.15 -8.28 2.02
CA THR A 34 0.14 -7.53 0.74
C THR A 34 -0.69 -8.26 -0.32
N THR A 35 -0.82 -7.65 -1.50
CA THR A 35 -1.44 -8.31 -2.67
C THR A 35 -0.66 -9.53 -3.17
N ARG A 36 0.57 -9.74 -2.69
CA ARG A 36 1.33 -10.98 -2.95
C ARG A 36 0.77 -12.16 -2.16
N ASP A 37 0.16 -11.90 -1.00
CA ASP A 37 -0.44 -12.91 -0.12
C ASP A 37 -1.94 -13.10 -0.38
N GLU A 38 -2.62 -12.03 -0.81
CA GLU A 38 -4.02 -12.05 -1.23
C GLU A 38 -4.16 -11.23 -2.52
N PRO A 39 -4.17 -11.87 -3.70
CA PRO A 39 -4.22 -11.15 -4.98
C PRO A 39 -5.55 -10.43 -5.22
N ASP A 40 -6.63 -10.80 -4.51
CA ASP A 40 -7.90 -10.09 -4.54
C ASP A 40 -7.83 -8.85 -3.63
N TYR A 41 -7.72 -7.68 -4.27
CA TYR A 41 -7.63 -6.40 -3.57
C TYR A 41 -8.86 -6.09 -2.71
N ASP A 42 -10.07 -6.40 -3.21
CA ASP A 42 -11.31 -6.16 -2.46
C ASP A 42 -11.37 -7.02 -1.21
N LYS A 43 -10.95 -8.28 -1.32
CA LYS A 43 -10.86 -9.19 -0.19
C LYS A 43 -9.81 -8.74 0.82
N LEU A 44 -8.65 -8.26 0.37
CA LEU A 44 -7.60 -7.72 1.22
C LEU A 44 -8.08 -6.46 1.98
N MET A 45 -8.76 -5.54 1.30
CA MET A 45 -9.23 -4.30 1.91
C MET A 45 -10.39 -4.53 2.89
N LYS A 46 -11.33 -5.42 2.58
CA LYS A 46 -12.37 -5.84 3.52
C LYS A 46 -11.79 -6.46 4.79
N TRP A 47 -10.70 -7.21 4.66
CA TRP A 47 -10.02 -7.77 5.83
C TRP A 47 -9.32 -6.69 6.68
N ARG A 48 -8.71 -5.67 6.06
CA ARG A 48 -8.01 -4.57 6.77
C ARG A 48 -8.96 -3.60 7.47
N LEU A 49 -10.03 -3.21 6.78
CA LEU A 49 -10.86 -2.08 7.18
C LEU A 49 -12.28 -2.47 7.64
N GLY A 50 -12.75 -3.68 7.31
CA GLY A 50 -14.05 -4.21 7.76
C GLY A 50 -15.24 -3.43 7.25
#